data_AF-A0A537RB01-F1
#
_entry.id   AF-A0A537RB01-F1
#
_cell.length_a   1.000
_cell.length_b   1.000
_cell.length_c   1.000
_cell.angle_alpha   90.00
_cell.angle_beta   90.00
_cell.angle_gamma   90.00
#
_symmetry.space_group_name_H-M   'P 1'
#
loop_
_entity.id
_entity.type
_entity.pdbx_description
1 polymer ?
#
loop_
_entity_poly.entity_id
_entity_poly.type
_entity_poly.pdbx_seq_one_letter_code
_entity_poly.pdbx_strand_id
1 'polypeptide(L)'
;ATQRFEATAPKYQKLPGLIRKYYIRSEDGRVVGGVYLWQTRQAAERVYSAEWRERVEKLYGTKPTITWFDSPVVVDNSTGGTITKAA
;
A
#
# COMPACT_ATOMS: atom_id res chain seq x y z
N ALA A 1 10.37 16.55 -2.48
CA ALA A 1 8.91 16.25 -2.53
C ALA A 1 8.53 14.84 -2.01
N THR A 2 9.50 14.02 -1.55
CA THR A 2 9.28 12.63 -1.07
C THR A 2 9.33 12.46 0.44
N GLN A 3 9.80 13.47 1.17
CA GLN A 3 10.09 13.42 2.61
C GLN A 3 8.94 12.88 3.48
N ARG A 4 7.69 13.24 3.18
CA ARG A 4 6.51 12.71 3.91
C ARG A 4 6.29 11.21 3.69
N PHE A 5 6.60 10.70 2.49
CA PHE A 5 6.51 9.27 2.18
C PHE A 5 7.61 8.50 2.89
N GLU A 6 8.85 8.99 2.81
CA GLU A 6 10.04 8.42 3.45
C GLU A 6 9.86 8.32 4.96
N ALA A 7 9.31 9.34 5.61
CA ALA A 7 9.04 9.34 7.06
C ALA A 7 8.09 8.22 7.52
N THR A 8 7.25 7.70 6.63
CA THR A 8 6.32 6.61 6.95
C THR A 8 6.76 5.25 6.42
N ALA A 9 7.71 5.20 5.48
CA ALA A 9 8.16 3.97 4.83
C ALA A 9 8.72 2.92 5.81
N PRO A 10 9.52 3.27 6.83
CA PRO A 10 10.02 2.29 7.79
C PRO A 10 8.91 1.49 8.52
N LYS A 11 7.71 2.09 8.71
CA LYS A 11 6.58 1.42 9.38
C LYS A 11 6.02 0.22 8.61
N TYR A 12 6.30 0.14 7.31
CA TYR A 12 5.83 -0.93 6.44
C TYR A 12 6.91 -1.99 6.18
N GLN A 13 8.13 -1.79 6.68
CA GLN A 13 9.18 -2.81 6.57
C GLN A 13 8.85 -4.00 7.47
N LYS A 14 9.02 -5.22 6.92
CA LYS A 14 8.80 -6.50 7.63
C LYS A 14 7.41 -6.65 8.24
N LEU A 15 6.42 -5.90 7.73
CA LEU A 15 5.06 -5.98 8.22
C LEU A 15 4.45 -7.34 7.84
N PRO A 16 3.97 -8.15 8.79
CA PRO A 16 3.45 -9.48 8.50
C PRO A 16 2.41 -9.50 7.38
N GLY A 17 2.67 -10.29 6.34
CA GLY A 17 1.79 -10.46 5.20
C GLY A 17 1.85 -9.35 4.14
N LEU A 18 2.58 -8.25 4.35
CA LEU A 18 2.80 -7.23 3.32
C LEU A 18 3.89 -7.70 2.36
N ILE A 19 3.54 -7.90 1.09
CA ILE A 19 4.49 -8.29 0.04
C ILE A 19 5.15 -7.04 -0.55
N ARG A 20 4.35 -6.03 -0.91
CA ARG A 20 4.85 -4.82 -1.55
C ARG A 20 3.96 -3.62 -1.29
N LYS A 21 4.57 -2.45 -1.18
CA LYS A 21 3.87 -1.16 -1.15
C LYS A 21 4.50 -0.20 -2.14
N TYR A 22 3.67 0.41 -2.97
CA TYR A 22 4.04 1.54 -3.81
C TYR A 22 3.39 2.80 -3.25
N TYR A 23 4.16 3.87 -3.10
CA TYR A 23 3.60 5.20 -2.83
C TYR A 23 3.13 5.80 -4.15
N ILE A 24 1.92 6.34 -4.18
CA ILE A 24 1.36 6.96 -5.37
C ILE A 24 1.01 8.41 -5.10
N ARG A 25 1.17 9.23 -6.13
CA ARG A 25 0.65 10.58 -6.21
C ARG A 25 0.21 10.82 -7.65
N SER A 26 -1.01 11.33 -7.85
CA SER A 26 -1.44 11.75 -9.19
C SER A 26 -0.65 12.95 -9.68
N GLU A 27 -0.61 13.14 -10.99
CA GLU A 27 0.07 14.28 -11.61
C GLU A 27 -0.45 15.64 -11.10
N ASP A 28 -1.78 15.75 -10.93
CA ASP A 28 -2.45 16.93 -10.37
C ASP A 28 -2.29 17.08 -8.84
N GLY A 29 -1.64 16.11 -8.18
CA GLY A 29 -1.40 16.09 -6.74
C GLY A 29 -2.65 15.88 -5.87
N ARG A 30 -3.84 15.69 -6.45
CA ARG A 30 -5.10 15.54 -5.71
C ARG A 30 -5.25 14.16 -5.07
N VAL A 31 -4.62 13.15 -5.65
CA VAL A 31 -4.57 11.79 -5.11
C VAL A 31 -3.19 11.55 -4.53
N VAL A 32 -3.15 11.14 -3.26
CA VAL A 32 -1.95 10.67 -2.57
C VAL A 32 -2.33 9.40 -1.82
N GLY A 33 -1.49 8.37 -1.88
CA GLY A 33 -1.80 7.13 -1.19
C GLY A 33 -0.75 6.05 -1.37
N GLY A 34 -1.21 4.80 -1.37
CA GLY A 34 -0.37 3.68 -1.73
C GLY A 34 -1.15 2.51 -2.31
N VAL A 35 -0.47 1.75 -3.16
CA VAL A 35 -0.93 0.45 -3.67
C VAL A 35 -0.22 -0.62 -2.87
N TYR A 36 -0.98 -1.55 -2.30
CA TYR A 36 -0.46 -2.58 -1.40
C TYR A 36 -0.78 -3.96 -1.96
N LEU A 37 0.24 -4.81 -2.08
CA LEU A 37 0.08 -6.23 -2.36
C LEU A 37 0.26 -6.99 -1.05
N TRP A 38 -0.80 -7.68 -0.63
CA TRP A 38 -0.86 -8.47 0.60
C TRP A 38 -0.94 -9.96 0.28
N GLN A 39 -0.43 -10.80 1.17
CA GLN A 39 -0.61 -12.25 1.10
C GLN A 39 -2.08 -12.64 1.23
N THR A 40 -2.82 -11.98 2.13
CA THR A 40 -4.25 -12.24 2.35
C THR A 40 -4.98 -10.96 2.72
N ARG A 41 -6.30 -10.97 2.47
CA ARG A 41 -7.20 -9.91 2.92
C ARG A 41 -7.11 -9.67 4.43
N GLN A 42 -7.06 -10.75 5.21
CA GLN A 42 -7.01 -10.68 6.66
C GLN A 42 -5.71 -10.03 7.17
N ALA A 43 -4.57 -10.27 6.51
CA ALA A 43 -3.32 -9.58 6.86
C ALA A 43 -3.44 -8.07 6.67
N ALA A 44 -4.06 -7.63 5.57
CA ALA A 44 -4.30 -6.22 5.30
C ALA A 44 -5.23 -5.57 6.34
N GLU A 45 -6.31 -6.26 6.72
CA GLU A 45 -7.31 -5.74 7.67
C GLU A 45 -6.78 -5.55 9.08
N ARG A 46 -5.82 -6.38 9.52
CA ARG A 46 -5.11 -6.16 10.79
C ARG A 46 -4.36 -4.83 10.82
N VAL A 47 -3.96 -4.31 9.65
CA VAL A 47 -3.26 -3.03 9.51
C VAL A 47 -4.23 -1.88 9.32
N TYR A 48 -5.27 -2.08 8.51
CA TYR A 48 -6.30 -1.07 8.28
C TYR A 48 -7.33 -1.08 9.41
N SER A 49 -6.85 -0.89 10.64
CA SER A 49 -7.66 -0.70 11.84
C SER A 49 -8.27 0.71 11.90
N ALA A 50 -9.11 0.98 12.90
CA ALA A 50 -9.61 2.33 13.17
C ALA A 50 -8.47 3.32 13.45
N GLU A 51 -7.51 2.92 14.29
CA GLU A 51 -6.32 3.72 14.64
C GLU A 51 -5.48 4.09 13.41
N TRP A 52 -5.34 3.15 12.45
CA TRP A 52 -4.63 3.45 11.21
C TRP A 52 -5.38 4.51 10.39
N ARG A 53 -6.71 4.41 10.30
CA ARG A 53 -7.53 5.38 9.55
C ARG A 53 -7.42 6.77 10.17
N GLU A 54 -7.55 6.87 11.49
CA GLU A 54 -7.40 8.13 12.22
C GLU A 54 -6.01 8.75 12.01
N ARG A 55 -4.95 7.94 12.09
CA ARG A 55 -3.59 8.41 11.84
C ARG A 55 -3.42 8.95 10.42
N VAL A 56 -3.98 8.27 9.43
CA VAL A 56 -3.90 8.69 8.02
C VAL A 56 -4.74 9.96 7.80
N GLU A 57 -5.92 10.04 8.38
CA GLU A 57 -6.76 11.25 8.38
C GLU A 57 -6.03 12.44 9.00
N LYS A 58 -5.37 12.26 10.15
CA LYS A 58 -4.54 13.31 10.78
C LYS A 58 -3.36 13.74 9.91
N LEU A 59 -2.76 12.83 9.15
CA LEU A 59 -1.58 13.11 8.33
C LEU A 59 -1.92 13.86 7.03
N TYR A 60 -3.07 13.55 6.43
CA TYR A 60 -3.47 14.05 5.10
C TYR A 60 -4.70 14.96 5.12
N GLY A 61 -5.34 15.16 6.28
CA GLY A 61 -6.50 16.03 6.46
C GLY A 61 -7.82 15.48 5.90
N THR A 62 -7.83 14.22 5.46
CA THR A 62 -9.02 13.58 4.88
C THR A 62 -9.06 12.09 5.19
N LYS A 63 -10.28 11.54 5.33
CA LYS A 63 -10.48 10.11 5.57
C LYS A 63 -9.92 9.28 4.42
N PRO A 64 -9.10 8.26 4.70
CA PRO A 64 -8.61 7.39 3.64
C PRO A 64 -9.76 6.58 3.04
N THR A 65 -9.77 6.49 1.71
CA THR A 65 -10.59 5.52 0.98
C THR A 65 -9.77 4.26 0.74
N ILE A 66 -10.35 3.08 1.00
CA ILE A 66 -9.72 1.80 0.73
C ILE A 66 -10.56 1.07 -0.32
N THR A 67 -9.94 0.82 -1.48
CA THR A 67 -10.51 0.01 -2.55
C THR A 67 -9.76 -1.31 -2.63
N TRP A 68 -10.49 -2.40 -2.85
CA TRP A 68 -9.96 -3.75 -2.83
C TRP A 68 -10.04 -4.39 -4.19
N PHE A 69 -8.97 -5.11 -4.54
CA PHE A 69 -8.81 -5.79 -5.82
C PHE A 69 -8.14 -7.14 -5.57
N ASP A 70 -8.53 -8.12 -6.38
CA ASP A 70 -7.77 -9.35 -6.52
C ASP A 70 -6.76 -9.20 -7.65
N SER A 71 -5.55 -9.73 -7.45
CA SER A 71 -4.46 -9.70 -8.43
C SER A 71 -4.16 -11.13 -8.87
N PRO A 72 -4.94 -11.73 -9.79
CA PRO A 72 -4.80 -13.13 -10.16
C PRO A 72 -3.45 -13.45 -10.83
N VAL A 73 -2.81 -12.45 -11.45
CA VAL A 73 -1.51 -12.56 -12.11
C VAL A 73 -0.67 -11.33 -11.79
N VAL A 74 0.61 -11.55 -11.50
CA VAL A 74 1.63 -10.51 -11.30
C VAL A 74 2.72 -10.71 -12.34
N VAL A 75 3.07 -9.63 -13.04
CA VAL A 75 4.24 -9.58 -13.94
C VAL A 75 5.30 -8.73 -13.25
N ASP A 76 6.48 -9.32 -13.00
CA ASP A 76 7.61 -8.63 -12.38
C ASP A 76 8.85 -8.69 -13.26
N ASN A 77 9.16 -7.56 -13.90
CA ASN A 77 10.35 -7.40 -14.74
C ASN A 77 11.60 -6.98 -13.96
N SER A 78 11.50 -6.70 -12.66
CA SER A 78 12.65 -6.27 -11.85
C SER A 78 13.65 -7.38 -11.59
N THR A 79 13.23 -8.65 -11.71
CA THR A 79 14.06 -9.85 -11.50
C THR A 79 14.17 -10.70 -12.78
N GLY A 80 14.36 -10.07 -13.94
CA GLY A 80 14.58 -10.78 -15.21
C GLY A 80 13.32 -11.28 -15.92
N GLY A 81 12.14 -10.80 -15.51
CA GLY A 81 10.87 -11.13 -16.14
C GLY A 81 10.26 -12.41 -15.56
N THR A 82 9.39 -12.25 -14.56
CA THR A 82 8.67 -13.36 -13.94
C THR A 82 7.17 -13.12 -14.01
N ILE A 83 6.40 -14.20 -14.18
CA ILE A 83 4.95 -14.19 -14.11
C ILE A 83 4.54 -15.12 -12.97
N THR A 84 3.88 -14.57 -11.97
CA THR A 84 3.39 -15.31 -10.79
C THR A 84 1.87 -15.28 -10.80
N LYS A 85 1.25 -16.44 -10.67
CA LYS A 85 -0.20 -16.53 -10.42
C LYS A 85 -0.43 -16.41 -8.93
N ALA A 86 -1.43 -15.62 -8.52
CA ALA A 86 -1.91 -15.72 -7.14
C ALA A 86 -2.47 -17.13 -6.93
N ALA A 87 -2.03 -17.78 -5.86
CA ALA A 87 -2.54 -19.08 -5.44
C ALA A 87 -3.91 -18.93 -4.78
#